data_AF-A0A8H3W463-F1
#
_entry.id   AF-A0A8H3W463-F1
#
_cell.length_a   1.000
_cell.length_b   1.000
_cell.length_c   1.000
_cell.angle_alpha   90.00
_cell.angle_beta   90.00
_cell.angle_gamma   90.00
#
_symmetry.space_group_name_H-M   'P 1'
#
loop_
_entity.id
_entity.type
_entity.pdbx_description
1 polymer ?
#
loop_
_entity_poly.entity_id
_entity_poly.type
_entity_poly.pdbx_seq_one_letter_code
_entity_poly.pdbx_strand_id
1 'polypeptide(L)'
;MMQPYKSHNGLADYSLPGGLVISQIISTEALEFWTPSLSDLLQLCVNMDPETSSIGFRAPLSEEDASAYWTSLSSDVSGTDPLVYLFVVKDPAKSNDNNTLVTFQLGQNSKETQKHKIEVRKLLVHPA
;
A
#
# COMPACT_ATOMS: atom_id res chain seq x y z
N MET A 1 13.61 -19.25 9.92
CA MET A 1 12.44 -20.15 9.86
C MET A 1 11.21 -19.26 9.88
N MET A 2 10.54 -19.08 8.74
CA MET A 2 9.36 -18.20 8.62
C MET A 2 8.18 -18.84 9.34
N GLN A 3 7.56 -18.14 10.28
CA GLN A 3 6.31 -18.59 10.92
C GLN A 3 5.10 -18.14 10.07
N PRO A 4 4.09 -18.99 9.88
CA PRO A 4 2.96 -18.69 9.02
C PRO A 4 1.88 -17.83 9.71
N TYR A 5 1.50 -16.77 9.00
CA TYR A 5 0.14 -16.26 8.72
C TYR A 5 -0.96 -16.48 9.77
N LYS A 6 -1.32 -15.41 10.49
CA LYS A 6 -2.65 -15.26 11.11
C LYS A 6 -3.42 -14.17 10.35
N SER A 7 -4.44 -14.57 9.59
CA SER A 7 -5.42 -13.62 9.06
C SER A 7 -6.36 -13.19 10.17
N HIS A 8 -6.25 -11.93 10.58
CA HIS A 8 -7.27 -11.25 11.38
C HIS A 8 -7.67 -9.99 10.62
N ASN A 9 -8.97 -9.79 10.40
CA ASN A 9 -9.55 -8.58 9.81
C ASN A 9 -9.08 -8.23 8.37
N GLY A 10 -8.87 -9.23 7.51
CA GLY A 10 -8.48 -8.96 6.11
C GLY A 10 -7.04 -8.45 5.94
N LEU A 11 -6.18 -8.72 6.93
CA LEU A 11 -4.74 -8.46 6.85
C LEU A 11 -3.90 -9.73 7.01
N ALA A 12 -2.73 -9.75 6.37
CA ALA A 12 -1.68 -10.73 6.59
C ALA A 12 -0.40 -10.07 7.12
N ASP A 13 -0.05 -10.37 8.37
CA ASP A 13 1.01 -9.64 9.08
C ASP A 13 2.36 -10.38 9.11
N TYR A 14 3.44 -9.60 8.96
CA TYR A 14 4.83 -10.03 9.07
C TYR A 14 5.62 -9.05 9.94
N SER A 15 6.31 -9.54 10.97
CA SER A 15 7.11 -8.70 11.86
C SER A 15 8.52 -8.46 11.32
N LEU A 16 9.01 -7.23 11.47
CA LEU A 16 10.36 -6.78 11.12
C LEU A 16 11.16 -6.40 12.38
N PRO A 17 12.51 -6.32 12.29
CA PRO A 17 13.33 -5.74 13.35
C PRO A 17 12.87 -4.32 13.70
N GLY A 18 12.96 -3.95 14.98
CA GLY A 18 12.51 -2.64 15.46
C GLY A 18 11.01 -2.53 15.74
N GLY A 19 10.26 -3.65 15.69
CA GLY A 19 8.85 -3.69 16.06
C GLY A 19 7.89 -3.36 14.91
N LEU A 20 8.40 -3.05 13.71
CA LEU A 20 7.58 -2.77 12.53
C LEU A 20 6.82 -4.02 12.06
N VAL A 21 5.66 -3.81 11.45
CA VAL A 21 4.81 -4.87 10.90
C VAL A 21 4.45 -4.54 9.45
N ILE A 22 4.69 -5.48 8.55
CA ILE A 22 4.16 -5.47 7.19
C ILE A 22 2.79 -6.15 7.21
N SER A 23 1.74 -5.46 6.79
CA SER A 23 0.40 -6.00 6.61
C SER A 23 0.03 -6.01 5.13
N GLN A 24 -0.36 -7.16 4.59
CA GLN A 24 -0.99 -7.22 3.27
C GLN A 24 -2.48 -6.85 3.37
N ILE A 25 -2.97 -5.99 2.48
CA ILE A 25 -4.39 -5.67 2.34
C ILE A 25 -5.01 -6.67 1.36
N ILE A 26 -6.00 -7.46 1.81
CA ILE A 26 -6.63 -8.54 1.01
C ILE A 26 -8.15 -8.41 0.87
N SER A 27 -8.76 -7.33 1.38
CA SER A 27 -10.19 -7.08 1.25
C SER A 27 -10.48 -5.61 1.02
N THR A 28 -11.65 -5.32 0.46
CA THR A 28 -12.11 -3.95 0.21
C THR A 28 -12.27 -3.17 1.52
N GLU A 29 -12.80 -3.81 2.56
CA GLU A 29 -13.00 -3.18 3.88
C GLU A 29 -11.66 -2.81 4.52
N ALA A 30 -10.63 -3.66 4.36
CA ALA A 30 -9.29 -3.37 4.82
C ALA A 30 -8.67 -2.21 4.01
N LEU A 31 -8.90 -2.17 2.69
CA LEU A 31 -8.45 -1.06 1.84
C LEU A 31 -9.11 0.26 2.25
N GLU A 32 -10.43 0.26 2.47
CA GLU A 32 -11.18 1.43 2.95
C GLU A 32 -10.62 1.93 4.30
N PHE A 33 -10.35 1.01 5.23
CA PHE A 33 -9.74 1.33 6.52
C PHE A 33 -8.36 2.00 6.36
N TRP A 34 -7.52 1.51 5.45
CA TRP A 34 -6.16 2.05 5.24
C TRP A 34 -6.11 3.26 4.30
N THR A 35 -7.18 3.56 3.57
CA THR A 35 -7.21 4.62 2.54
C THR A 35 -6.78 5.98 3.07
N PRO A 36 -7.26 6.49 4.23
CA PRO A 36 -6.83 7.79 4.74
C PRO A 36 -5.30 7.88 4.90
N SER A 37 -4.70 6.90 5.59
CA SER A 37 -3.25 6.87 5.85
C SER A 37 -2.41 6.63 4.58
N LEU A 38 -2.93 5.88 3.61
CA LEU A 38 -2.32 5.72 2.30
C LEU A 38 -2.38 7.02 1.47
N SER A 39 -3.52 7.72 1.51
CA SER A 39 -3.73 9.00 0.84
C SER A 39 -2.77 10.06 1.36
N ASP A 40 -2.59 10.13 2.68
CA ASP A 40 -1.68 11.08 3.31
C ASP A 40 -0.22 10.80 2.94
N LEU A 41 0.21 9.54 2.96
CA LEU A 41 1.56 9.17 2.52
C LEU A 41 1.78 9.51 1.03
N LEU A 42 0.81 9.24 0.17
CA LEU A 42 0.91 9.55 -1.25
C LEU A 42 1.00 11.07 -1.49
N GLN A 43 0.12 11.84 -0.86
CA GLN A 43 0.16 13.30 -0.92
C GLN A 43 1.50 13.82 -0.43
N LEU A 44 2.01 13.32 0.69
CA LEU A 44 3.31 13.71 1.23
C LEU A 44 4.43 13.47 0.21
N CYS A 45 4.48 12.29 -0.40
CA CYS A 45 5.49 11.96 -1.40
C CYS A 45 5.36 12.76 -2.70
N VAL A 46 4.15 13.15 -3.11
CA VAL A 46 3.93 14.00 -4.30
C VAL A 46 4.27 15.46 -4.02
N ASN A 47 3.83 15.97 -2.87
CA ASN A 47 3.81 17.40 -2.58
C ASN A 47 5.08 17.91 -1.89
N MET A 48 5.87 17.04 -1.24
CA MET A 48 7.08 17.45 -0.51
C MET A 48 8.21 17.91 -1.44
N ASP A 49 8.44 17.21 -2.55
CA ASP A 49 9.42 17.61 -3.57
C ASP A 49 8.81 17.46 -4.98
N PRO A 50 7.97 18.43 -5.40
CA PRO A 50 7.27 18.40 -6.67
C PRO A 50 8.17 18.30 -7.90
N GLU A 51 9.41 18.81 -7.83
CA GLU A 51 10.32 18.86 -8.98
C GLU A 51 10.91 17.49 -9.29
N THR A 52 11.05 16.62 -8.28
CA THR A 52 11.65 15.30 -8.43
C THR A 52 10.64 14.15 -8.31
N SER A 53 9.45 14.40 -7.75
CA SER A 53 8.43 13.37 -7.56
C SER A 53 7.81 12.91 -8.90
N SER A 54 8.27 11.77 -9.40
CA SER A 54 7.78 11.14 -10.65
C SER A 54 7.06 9.82 -10.38
N ILE A 55 5.98 9.89 -9.60
CA ILE A 55 5.19 8.71 -9.17
C ILE A 55 3.80 8.62 -9.81
N GLY A 56 3.57 9.40 -10.88
CA GLY A 56 2.35 9.35 -11.70
C GLY A 56 1.29 10.38 -11.34
N PHE A 57 1.61 11.36 -10.49
CA PHE A 57 0.72 12.45 -10.09
C PHE A 57 1.41 13.80 -10.29
N ARG A 58 0.62 14.87 -10.37
CA ARG A 58 1.12 16.25 -10.38
C ARG A 58 0.87 16.85 -9.01
N ALA A 59 1.86 17.60 -8.52
CA ALA A 59 1.65 18.43 -7.34
C ALA A 59 0.89 19.72 -7.71
N PRO A 60 0.03 20.25 -6.81
CA PRO A 60 -0.39 19.60 -5.58
C PRO A 60 -1.38 18.47 -5.86
N LEU A 61 -1.16 17.30 -5.27
CA LEU A 61 -2.13 16.22 -5.25
C LEU A 61 -3.16 16.49 -4.15
N SER A 62 -4.44 16.46 -4.51
CA SER A 62 -5.55 16.64 -3.59
C SER A 62 -5.84 15.37 -2.79
N GLU A 63 -6.49 15.52 -1.64
CA GLU A 63 -6.96 14.38 -0.83
C GLU A 63 -7.98 13.50 -1.57
N GLU A 64 -8.87 14.13 -2.34
CA GLU A 64 -9.87 13.45 -3.16
C GLU A 64 -9.19 12.58 -4.22
N ASP A 65 -8.23 13.13 -4.98
CA ASP A 65 -7.52 12.39 -6.02
C ASP A 65 -6.65 11.27 -5.44
N ALA A 66 -6.01 11.51 -4.29
CA ALA A 66 -5.23 10.50 -3.58
C ALA A 66 -6.12 9.33 -3.13
N SER A 67 -7.27 9.63 -2.55
CA SER A 67 -8.23 8.61 -2.08
C SER A 67 -8.90 7.89 -3.24
N ALA A 68 -9.22 8.60 -4.33
CA ALA A 68 -9.75 8.01 -5.56
C ALA A 68 -8.77 7.01 -6.17
N TYR A 69 -7.46 7.31 -6.15
CA TYR A 69 -6.45 6.34 -6.59
C TYR A 69 -6.50 5.05 -5.78
N TRP A 70 -6.47 5.11 -4.45
CA TRP A 70 -6.44 3.91 -3.62
C TRP A 70 -7.73 3.11 -3.74
N THR A 71 -8.88 3.76 -3.68
CA THR A 71 -10.19 3.10 -3.81
C THR A 71 -10.42 2.48 -5.19
N SER A 72 -9.81 3.01 -6.25
CA SER A 72 -9.87 2.41 -7.59
C SER A 72 -9.26 1.00 -7.65
N LEU A 73 -8.44 0.62 -6.66
CA LEU A 73 -7.80 -0.69 -6.59
C LEU A 73 -8.67 -1.78 -5.94
N SER A 74 -9.90 -1.46 -5.48
CA SER A 74 -10.69 -2.39 -4.65
C SER A 74 -10.94 -3.76 -5.30
N SER A 75 -11.24 -3.79 -6.60
CA SER A 75 -11.42 -5.03 -7.37
C SER A 75 -10.11 -5.77 -7.62
N ASP A 76 -8.99 -5.06 -7.61
CA ASP A 76 -7.68 -5.61 -7.98
C ASP A 76 -6.96 -6.22 -6.77
N VAL A 77 -7.27 -5.75 -5.56
CA VAL A 77 -6.65 -6.24 -4.31
C VAL A 77 -7.47 -7.32 -3.60
N SER A 78 -8.74 -7.49 -3.97
CA SER A 78 -9.66 -8.44 -3.33
C SER A 78 -9.93 -9.66 -4.22
N GLY A 79 -10.43 -10.73 -3.61
CA GLY A 79 -10.79 -11.97 -4.30
C GLY A 79 -9.71 -13.06 -4.27
N THR A 80 -9.97 -14.17 -4.95
CA THR A 80 -9.10 -15.37 -4.92
C THR A 80 -7.89 -15.28 -5.86
N ASP A 81 -7.93 -14.38 -6.84
CA ASP A 81 -6.84 -14.15 -7.79
C ASP A 81 -6.64 -12.64 -7.99
N PRO A 82 -6.09 -11.93 -6.99
CA PRO A 82 -5.93 -10.48 -7.05
C PRO A 82 -4.87 -10.10 -8.10
N LEU A 83 -5.17 -9.04 -8.88
CA LEU A 83 -4.24 -8.47 -9.86
C LEU A 83 -3.15 -7.61 -9.19
N VAL A 84 -3.41 -7.11 -7.99
CA VAL A 84 -2.49 -6.29 -7.21
C VAL A 84 -2.39 -6.81 -5.79
N TYR A 85 -1.18 -7.15 -5.36
CA TYR A 85 -0.90 -7.39 -3.95
C TYR A 85 -0.44 -6.08 -3.32
N LEU A 86 -1.24 -5.53 -2.40
CA LEU A 86 -0.96 -4.26 -1.72
C LEU A 86 -0.49 -4.50 -0.28
N PHE A 87 0.58 -3.83 0.12
CA PHE A 87 1.19 -3.96 1.43
C PHE A 87 1.39 -2.60 2.08
N VAL A 88 1.20 -2.55 3.39
CA VAL A 88 1.55 -1.41 4.26
C VAL A 88 2.54 -1.85 5.32
N VAL A 89 3.45 -0.97 5.70
CA VAL A 89 4.32 -1.15 6.86
C VAL A 89 3.93 -0.12 7.90
N LYS A 90 3.69 -0.59 9.13
CA LYS A 90 3.25 0.22 10.26
C LYS A 90 4.11 0.00 11.49
N ASP A 91 4.13 0.96 12.39
CA ASP A 91 4.69 0.81 13.73
C ASP A 91 3.54 0.58 14.73
N PRO A 92 3.32 -0.65 15.22
CA PRO A 92 2.23 -0.94 16.15
C PRO A 92 2.28 -0.12 17.45
N ALA A 93 3.44 0.45 17.80
CA ALA A 93 3.57 1.31 18.97
C ALA A 93 3.00 2.72 18.75
N LYS A 94 2.83 3.16 17.49
CA LYS A 94 2.16 4.43 17.14
C LYS A 94 0.66 4.18 17.04
N SER A 95 -0.10 4.72 17.99
CA SER A 95 -1.57 4.58 18.07
C SER A 95 -2.33 5.61 17.21
N ASN A 96 -1.65 6.26 16.27
CA ASN A 96 -2.18 7.35 15.47
C ASN A 96 -2.90 6.78 14.24
N ASP A 97 -3.95 7.44 13.78
CA ASP A 97 -4.69 7.04 12.57
C ASP A 97 -3.82 7.07 11.28
N ASN A 98 -2.69 7.79 11.31
CA ASN A 98 -1.67 7.83 10.26
C ASN A 98 -0.44 6.99 10.60
N ASN A 99 -0.57 5.68 10.47
CA ASN A 99 0.51 4.74 10.83
C ASN A 99 1.17 4.08 9.62
N THR A 100 0.83 4.46 8.38
CA THR A 100 1.51 3.92 7.20
C THR A 100 2.87 4.59 7.06
N LEU A 101 3.93 3.88 7.43
CA LEU A 101 5.31 4.31 7.24
C LEU A 101 5.81 3.98 5.84
N VAL A 102 5.35 2.87 5.27
CA VAL A 102 5.72 2.43 3.92
C VAL A 102 4.50 1.81 3.25
N THR A 103 4.37 2.00 1.95
CA THR A 103 3.46 1.19 1.13
C THR A 103 4.19 0.68 -0.10
N PHE A 104 3.77 -0.47 -0.63
CA PHE A 104 4.19 -0.95 -1.93
C PHE A 104 3.14 -1.89 -2.53
N GLN A 105 3.12 -1.93 -3.86
CA GLN A 105 2.25 -2.77 -4.65
C GLN A 105 3.08 -3.73 -5.49
N LEU A 106 2.56 -4.95 -5.65
CA LEU A 106 3.07 -5.92 -6.61
C LEU A 106 1.96 -6.21 -7.63
N GLY A 107 2.10 -5.66 -8.84
CA GLY A 107 1.12 -5.81 -9.91
C GLY A 107 1.43 -7.02 -10.79
N GLN A 108 0.48 -7.93 -10.93
CA GLN A 108 0.57 -9.06 -11.85
C GLN A 108 0.49 -8.59 -13.32
N ASN A 109 1.05 -9.41 -14.21
CA ASN A 109 0.96 -9.19 -15.65
C ASN A 109 -0.13 -10.07 -16.26
N SER A 110 -1.04 -9.47 -17.02
CA SER A 110 -2.15 -10.19 -17.67
C SER A 110 -1.72 -11.02 -18.88
N LYS A 111 -0.49 -10.86 -19.39
CA LYS A 111 0.00 -11.65 -20.52
C LYS A 111 0.49 -13.01 -20.04
N GLU A 112 -0.06 -14.08 -20.61
CA GLU A 112 0.32 -15.49 -20.31
C GLU A 112 1.84 -15.71 -20.30
N THR A 113 2.55 -15.16 -21.29
CA THR A 113 4.01 -15.30 -21.42
C THR A 113 4.81 -14.56 -20.34
N GLN A 114 4.15 -13.74 -19.52
CA GLN A 114 4.75 -12.87 -18.52
C GLN A 114 4.22 -13.13 -17.10
N LYS A 115 3.45 -14.20 -16.87
CA LYS A 115 2.92 -14.57 -15.54
C LYS A 115 3.98 -14.79 -14.46
N HIS A 116 5.22 -15.09 -14.85
CA HIS A 116 6.36 -15.24 -13.93
C HIS A 116 7.00 -13.89 -13.53
N LYS A 117 6.50 -12.77 -14.06
CA LYS A 117 6.98 -11.41 -13.78
C LYS A 117 5.96 -10.67 -12.93
N ILE A 118 6.47 -9.81 -12.07
CA ILE A 118 5.67 -8.90 -11.25
C ILE A 118 6.27 -7.52 -11.31
N GLU A 119 5.42 -6.50 -11.32
CA GLU A 119 5.84 -5.10 -11.31
C GLU A 119 5.77 -4.56 -9.88
N VAL A 120 6.88 -4.00 -9.39
CA VAL A 120 6.86 -3.24 -8.14
C VAL A 120 6.39 -1.83 -8.45
N ARG A 121 5.28 -1.42 -7.84
CA ARG A 121 4.68 -0.10 -8.00
C ARG A 121 4.53 0.57 -6.64
N LYS A 122 4.49 1.91 -6.64
CA LYS A 122 4.17 2.73 -5.46
C LYS A 122 4.91 2.30 -4.20
N LEU A 123 6.21 1.99 -4.33
CA LEU A 123 7.09 1.87 -3.17
C LEU A 123 7.33 3.27 -2.61
N LEU A 124 6.57 3.65 -1.60
CA LEU A 124 6.61 4.97 -0.97
C LEU A 124 7.01 4.79 0.49
N VAL A 125 7.90 5.66 0.97
CA VAL A 125 8.42 5.65 2.34
C VAL A 125 8.15 7.02 2.95
N HIS A 126 7.60 7.03 4.15
CA HIS A 126 7.44 8.24 4.93
C HIS A 126 8.82 8.85 5.20
N PRO A 127 9.05 10.14 4.89
CA PRO A 127 10.38 10.77 4.93
C PRO A 127 10.91 11.06 6.35
N ALA A 128 10.18 10.66 7.39
CA ALA A 128 10.52 10.88 8.80
C ALA A 128 10.42 9.60 9.61
#